data_AF-D5SVK7-F1
#
_entry.id   AF-D5SVK7-F1
#
_cell.length_a   1.000
_cell.length_b   1.000
_cell.length_c   1.000
_cell.angle_alpha   90.00
_cell.angle_beta   90.00
_cell.angle_gamma   90.00
#
_symmetry.space_group_name_H-M   'P 1'
#
loop_
_entity.id
_entity.type
_entity.pdbx_description
1 polymer ?
#
loop_
_entity_poly.entity_id
_entity_poly.type
_entity_poly.pdbx_seq_one_letter_code
_entity_poly.pdbx_strand_id
1 'polypeptide(L)'
;MNQPLALRIVLQPPPAPGIFPDFQRDQLTPFRQRLVRQTARKLLQRIAQLTPVDTGRAQSSWLLAAQQLQPETAANTATPDLQITEGKIGSLSIITIVNQVPYMPFLELGTSQMSPFAMIRRALLEQIR
;
A
#
# COMPACT_ATOMS: atom_id res chain seq x y z
N MET A 1 -4.79 0.95 23.96
CA MET A 1 -4.01 1.74 22.98
C MET A 1 -4.42 1.29 21.60
N ASN A 2 -5.01 2.18 20.79
CA ASN A 2 -5.53 1.87 19.46
C ASN A 2 -4.47 2.27 18.43
N GLN A 3 -3.59 1.35 18.03
CA GLN A 3 -2.53 1.67 17.07
C GLN A 3 -3.09 1.72 15.63
N PRO A 4 -2.76 2.75 14.84
CA PRO A 4 -3.19 2.83 13.45
C PRO A 4 -2.55 1.71 12.63
N LEU A 5 -3.24 1.25 11.58
CA LEU A 5 -2.76 0.15 10.78
C LEU A 5 -1.93 0.66 9.60
N ALA A 6 -0.67 0.22 9.52
CA ALA A 6 0.28 0.63 8.50
C ALA A 6 0.61 -0.53 7.53
N LEU A 7 0.46 -0.27 6.23
CA LEU A 7 0.94 -1.11 5.14
C LEU A 7 2.25 -0.54 4.61
N ARG A 8 3.31 -1.33 4.62
CA ARG A 8 4.63 -0.94 4.09
C ARG A 8 5.01 -1.85 2.93
N ILE A 9 5.18 -1.26 1.75
CA ILE A 9 5.59 -1.96 0.54
C ILE A 9 7.03 -1.59 0.23
N VAL A 10 7.89 -2.60 0.09
CA VAL A 10 9.32 -2.44 -0.15
C VAL A 10 9.70 -3.26 -1.37
N LEU A 11 10.36 -2.63 -2.34
CA LEU A 11 10.93 -3.34 -3.48
C LEU A 11 12.45 -3.35 -3.36
N GLN A 12 13.02 -4.57 -3.30
CA GLN A 12 14.45 -4.78 -3.31
C GLN A 12 15.03 -4.65 -4.73
N PRO A 13 16.26 -4.09 -4.89
CA PRO A 13 16.95 -4.18 -6.16
C PRO A 13 17.20 -5.65 -6.53
N PRO A 14 17.21 -6.01 -7.83
CA PRO A 14 17.76 -7.29 -8.25
C PRO A 14 19.24 -7.40 -7.81
N PRO A 15 19.72 -8.61 -7.47
CA PRO A 15 21.11 -8.83 -7.11
C PRO A 15 22.04 -8.62 -8.32
N ALA A 16 23.01 -7.71 -8.15
CA ALA A 16 24.19 -7.40 -8.98
C ALA A 16 24.01 -7.12 -10.50
N PRO A 17 24.82 -6.19 -11.07
CA PRO A 17 24.70 -5.72 -12.45
C PRO A 17 25.35 -6.72 -13.42
N GLY A 18 24.61 -7.73 -13.88
CA GLY A 18 25.14 -8.70 -14.84
C GLY A 18 24.26 -8.98 -16.06
N ILE A 19 22.97 -8.62 -16.04
CA ILE A 19 22.00 -9.13 -17.02
C ILE A 19 21.48 -8.02 -17.96
N PHE A 20 21.65 -6.74 -17.60
CA PHE A 20 21.14 -5.62 -18.39
C PHE A 20 22.20 -4.51 -18.56
N PRO A 21 23.15 -4.67 -19.48
CA PRO A 21 24.20 -3.68 -19.72
C PRO A 21 23.66 -2.32 -20.21
N ASP A 22 22.53 -2.32 -20.92
CA ASP A 22 21.93 -1.11 -21.51
C ASP A 22 20.84 -0.46 -20.66
N PHE A 23 20.38 -1.14 -19.60
CA PHE A 23 19.41 -0.57 -18.69
C PHE A 23 20.15 0.36 -17.72
N GLN A 24 20.41 1.58 -18.21
CA GLN A 24 21.12 2.63 -17.51
C GLN A 24 20.58 2.76 -16.07
N ARG A 25 21.50 2.86 -15.09
CA ARG A 25 21.16 3.02 -13.67
C ARG A 25 20.16 4.16 -13.44
N ASP A 26 20.19 5.17 -14.31
CA ASP A 26 19.31 6.33 -14.31
C ASP A 26 17.84 6.00 -14.61
N GLN A 27 17.57 4.94 -15.39
CA GLN A 27 16.21 4.47 -15.69
C GLN A 27 15.66 3.48 -14.65
N LEU A 28 16.52 2.81 -13.87
CA LEU A 28 16.09 1.84 -12.85
C LEU A 28 15.26 2.47 -11.74
N THR A 29 15.69 3.65 -11.28
CA THR A 29 15.04 4.33 -10.17
C THR A 29 13.60 4.75 -10.51
N PRO A 30 13.33 5.51 -11.59
CA PRO A 30 11.96 5.88 -11.94
C PRO A 30 11.11 4.66 -12.32
N PHE A 31 11.69 3.64 -12.96
CA PHE A 31 10.99 2.39 -13.24
C PHE A 31 10.53 1.69 -11.95
N ARG A 32 11.43 1.52 -10.97
CA ARG A 32 11.10 0.90 -9.67
C ARG A 32 10.02 1.68 -8.94
N GLN A 33 10.12 3.01 -8.90
CA GLN A 33 9.10 3.84 -8.25
C GLN A 33 7.72 3.64 -8.89
N ARG A 34 7.64 3.63 -10.23
CA ARG A 34 6.38 3.32 -10.94
C ARG A 34 5.87 1.92 -10.62
N LEU A 35 6.74 0.92 -10.59
CA LEU A 35 6.37 -0.45 -10.25
C LEU A 35 5.82 -0.55 -8.83
N VAL A 36 6.49 0.06 -7.84
CA VAL A 36 6.03 0.07 -6.45
C VAL A 36 4.69 0.78 -6.33
N ARG A 37 4.52 1.95 -6.95
CA ARG A 37 3.22 2.66 -6.97
C ARG A 37 2.11 1.83 -7.61
N GLN A 38 2.39 1.17 -8.73
CA GLN A 38 1.41 0.35 -9.43
C GLN A 38 1.00 -0.87 -8.59
N THR A 39 1.96 -1.55 -7.97
CA THR A 39 1.71 -2.67 -7.06
C THR A 39 0.93 -2.22 -5.83
N ALA A 40 1.34 -1.10 -5.21
CA ALA A 40 0.64 -0.51 -4.08
C ALA A 40 -0.80 -0.17 -4.40
N ARG A 41 -1.06 0.47 -5.55
CA ARG A 41 -2.41 0.81 -6.01
C ARG A 41 -3.29 -0.43 -6.18
N LYS A 42 -2.79 -1.47 -6.86
CA LYS A 42 -3.53 -2.73 -7.05
C LYS A 42 -3.86 -3.37 -5.71
N LEU A 43 -2.89 -3.40 -4.80
CA LEU A 43 -3.07 -3.97 -3.46
C LEU A 43 -4.12 -3.19 -2.65
N LEU A 44 -4.07 -1.85 -2.68
CA LEU A 44 -5.05 -0.99 -2.00
C LEU A 44 -6.47 -1.16 -2.56
N GLN A 45 -6.61 -1.24 -3.89
CA GLN A 45 -7.89 -1.53 -4.52
C GLN A 45 -8.44 -2.88 -4.06
N ARG A 46 -7.57 -3.89 -3.93
CA ARG A 46 -7.96 -5.21 -3.46
C ARG A 46 -8.35 -5.21 -1.99
N ILE A 47 -7.59 -4.53 -1.13
CA ILE A 47 -7.92 -4.33 0.29
C ILE A 47 -9.29 -3.66 0.41
N ALA A 48 -9.57 -2.61 -0.38
CA ALA A 48 -10.86 -1.93 -0.37
C ALA A 48 -12.03 -2.85 -0.78
N GLN A 49 -11.82 -3.76 -1.74
CA GLN A 49 -12.81 -4.76 -2.14
C GLN A 49 -13.08 -5.81 -1.05
N LEU A 50 -12.05 -6.18 -0.28
CA LEU A 50 -12.16 -7.10 0.85
C LEU A 50 -12.68 -6.43 2.12
N THR A 51 -12.70 -5.09 2.15
CA THR A 51 -13.21 -4.31 3.27
C THR A 51 -14.74 -4.41 3.32
N PRO A 52 -15.35 -4.80 4.45
CA PRO A 52 -16.80 -4.91 4.57
C PRO A 52 -17.52 -3.61 4.17
N VAL A 53 -18.62 -3.73 3.44
CA VAL A 53 -19.38 -2.59 2.90
C VAL A 53 -19.91 -1.68 4.01
N ASP A 54 -20.27 -2.25 5.16
CA ASP A 54 -20.76 -1.51 6.34
C ASP A 54 -19.68 -0.63 6.99
N THR A 55 -18.42 -0.76 6.55
CA THR A 55 -17.28 0.02 7.02
C THR A 55 -16.85 1.08 5.99
N GLY A 56 -17.82 1.85 5.48
CA GLY A 56 -17.63 2.80 4.39
C GLY A 56 -16.46 3.78 4.56
N ARG A 57 -16.16 4.23 5.78
CA ARG A 57 -14.99 5.08 6.08
C ARG A 57 -13.66 4.35 5.93
N ALA A 58 -13.58 3.08 6.33
CA ALA A 58 -12.40 2.25 6.15
C ALA A 58 -12.15 1.99 4.67
N GLN A 59 -13.20 1.59 3.94
CA GLN A 59 -13.14 1.32 2.51
C GLN A 59 -12.76 2.57 1.71
N SER A 60 -13.40 3.71 1.99
CA SER A 60 -13.12 4.96 1.29
C SER A 60 -11.69 5.43 1.52
N SER A 61 -11.14 5.30 2.74
CA SER A 61 -9.75 5.62 3.03
C SER A 61 -8.77 4.81 2.17
N TRP A 62 -9.02 3.50 1.95
CA TRP A 62 -8.21 2.69 1.04
C TRP A 62 -8.35 3.07 -0.43
N LEU A 63 -9.56 3.41 -0.88
CA LEU A 63 -9.80 3.86 -2.25
C LEU A 63 -9.13 5.21 -2.53
N LEU A 64 -9.21 6.15 -1.59
CA LEU A 64 -8.53 7.44 -1.67
C LEU A 64 -7.02 7.24 -1.74
N ALA A 65 -6.47 6.31 -0.94
CA ALA A 65 -5.05 5.96 -1.02
C ALA A 65 -4.66 5.45 -2.41
N ALA A 66 -5.48 4.58 -3.00
CA ALA A 66 -5.24 4.06 -4.35
C ALA A 66 -5.31 5.17 -5.42
N GLN A 67 -6.19 6.16 -5.24
CA GLN A 67 -6.31 7.31 -6.13
C GLN A 67 -5.09 8.24 -6.03
N GLN A 68 -4.59 8.52 -4.83
CA GLN A 68 -3.40 9.37 -4.62
C GLN A 68 -2.12 8.78 -5.23
N LEU A 69 -2.06 7.46 -5.44
CA LEU A 69 -0.94 6.80 -6.09
C LEU A 69 -1.03 6.80 -7.63
N GLN A 70 -2.09 7.35 -8.23
CA GLN A 70 -2.19 7.50 -9.68
C GLN A 70 -1.25 8.60 -10.19
N PRO A 71 -0.56 8.39 -11.32
CA PRO A 71 0.39 9.37 -11.86
C PRO A 71 -0.28 10.70 -12.27
N GLU A 72 -1.54 10.65 -12.70
CA GLU A 72 -2.33 11.80 -13.16
C GLU A 72 -2.97 12.58 -11.99
N THR A 73 -3.10 11.96 -10.81
CA THR A 73 -3.93 12.45 -9.71
C THR A 73 -3.11 12.97 -8.54
N ALA A 74 -1.99 13.66 -8.82
CA ALA A 74 -1.12 14.29 -7.82
C ALA A 74 -1.78 15.48 -7.06
N ALA A 75 -3.10 15.45 -6.89
CA ALA A 75 -3.78 16.27 -5.91
C ALA A 75 -3.45 15.71 -4.52
N ASN A 76 -2.64 16.44 -3.77
CA ASN A 76 -2.41 16.24 -2.34
C ASN A 76 -3.71 16.52 -1.57
N THR A 77 -4.72 15.68 -1.70
CA THR A 77 -5.92 15.75 -0.87
C THR A 77 -5.56 15.14 0.48
N ALA A 78 -4.98 15.96 1.36
CA ALA A 78 -4.70 15.55 2.72
C ALA A 78 -6.02 15.18 3.42
N THR A 79 -6.18 13.90 3.74
CA THR A 79 -7.30 13.41 4.54
C THR A 79 -6.78 13.00 5.91
N PRO A 80 -7.46 13.38 7.01
CA PRO A 80 -6.95 13.13 8.36
C PRO A 80 -6.77 11.64 8.67
N ASP A 81 -7.55 10.78 8.01
CA ASP A 81 -7.56 9.34 8.28
C ASP A 81 -6.55 8.52 7.46
N LEU A 82 -5.76 9.18 6.62
CA LEU A 82 -4.86 8.52 5.68
C LEU A 82 -3.55 9.28 5.57
N GLN A 83 -2.44 8.57 5.79
CA GLN A 83 -1.10 9.11 5.57
C GLN A 83 -0.37 8.23 4.57
N ILE A 84 0.17 8.84 3.52
CA ILE A 84 1.05 8.19 2.57
C ILE A 84 2.43 8.84 2.67
N THR A 85 3.45 8.02 2.87
CA THR A 85 4.84 8.45 2.89
C THR A 85 5.62 7.62 1.89
N GLU A 86 6.13 8.29 0.86
CA GLU A 86 7.07 7.68 -0.06
C GLU A 86 8.49 7.98 0.39
N GLY A 87 9.36 6.97 0.31
CA GLY A 87 10.74 7.09 0.74
C GLY A 87 11.68 6.20 -0.06
N LYS A 88 12.97 6.41 0.18
CA LYS A 88 14.03 5.57 -0.34
C LYS A 88 14.97 5.20 0.80
N ILE A 89 15.35 3.93 0.87
CA ILE A 89 16.39 3.46 1.80
C ILE A 89 17.47 2.80 0.95
N GLY A 90 18.57 3.52 0.71
CA GLY A 90 19.58 3.11 -0.27
C GLY A 90 18.97 2.94 -1.66
N SER A 91 19.04 1.73 -2.21
CA SER A 91 18.47 1.36 -3.53
C SER A 91 17.02 0.86 -3.47
N LEU A 92 16.43 0.80 -2.27
CA LEU A 92 15.04 0.38 -2.02
C LEU A 92 14.08 1.53 -2.29
N SER A 93 13.01 1.25 -3.02
CA SER A 93 11.84 2.14 -3.11
C SER A 93 10.79 1.66 -2.11
N ILE A 94 10.31 2.58 -1.26
CA ILE A 94 9.38 2.27 -0.17
C ILE A 94 8.16 3.18 -0.26
N ILE A 95 6.98 2.59 -0.12
CA ILE A 95 5.74 3.32 0.12
C ILE A 95 5.14 2.81 1.42
N THR A 96 4.91 3.72 2.35
CA THR A 96 4.20 3.46 3.61
C THR A 96 2.84 4.13 3.51
N ILE A 97 1.78 3.35 3.69
CA ILE A 97 0.40 3.84 3.73
C ILE A 97 -0.16 3.49 5.11
N VAL A 98 -0.65 4.49 5.84
CA VAL A 98 -1.23 4.34 7.17
C VAL A 98 -2.68 4.74 7.13
N ASN A 99 -3.55 3.84 7.53
CA ASN A 99 -4.97 4.11 7.70
C ASN A 99 -5.26 4.29 9.19
N GLN A 100 -5.69 5.50 9.56
CA GLN A 100 -5.90 5.92 10.93
C GLN A 100 -7.33 5.70 11.42
N VAL A 101 -8.19 5.07 10.62
CA VAL A 101 -9.54 4.72 11.05
C VAL A 101 -9.48 3.88 12.33
N PRO A 102 -10.10 4.31 13.45
CA PRO A 102 -9.86 3.71 14.77
C PRO A 102 -10.15 2.21 14.83
N TYR A 103 -11.14 1.72 14.10
CA TYR A 103 -11.52 0.31 14.15
C TYR A 103 -10.80 -0.58 13.13
N MET A 104 -9.88 -0.02 12.33
CA MET A 104 -9.13 -0.78 11.32
C MET A 104 -8.40 -2.01 11.87
N PRO A 105 -7.73 -1.94 13.05
CA PRO A 105 -7.07 -3.12 13.61
C PRO A 105 -8.05 -4.25 13.95
N PHE A 106 -9.26 -3.91 14.39
CA PHE A 106 -10.29 -4.91 14.72
C PHE A 106 -10.82 -5.61 13.47
N LEU A 107 -10.92 -4.90 12.34
CA LEU A 107 -11.31 -5.51 11.07
C LEU A 107 -10.22 -6.48 10.55
N GLU A 108 -8.95 -6.11 10.71
CA GLU A 108 -7.83 -6.95 10.24
C GLU A 108 -7.56 -8.14 11.17
N LEU A 109 -7.57 -7.93 12.48
CA LEU A 109 -7.13 -8.91 13.50
C LEU A 109 -8.29 -9.63 14.20
N GLY A 110 -9.50 -9.10 14.12
CA GLY A 110 -10.66 -9.61 14.85
C GLY A 110 -10.66 -9.18 16.32
N THR A 111 -11.67 -9.62 17.04
CA THR A 111 -11.86 -9.45 18.49
C THR A 111 -12.45 -10.73 19.08
N SER A 112 -12.69 -10.78 20.40
CA SER A 112 -13.44 -11.89 21.03
C SER A 112 -14.88 -12.02 20.53
N GLN A 113 -15.44 -10.96 19.95
CA GLN A 113 -16.83 -10.90 19.50
C GLN A 113 -16.97 -10.97 17.97
N MET A 114 -15.86 -10.90 17.24
CA MET A 114 -15.86 -10.81 15.78
C MET A 114 -14.62 -11.47 15.18
N SER A 115 -14.82 -12.40 14.24
CA SER A 115 -13.71 -13.00 13.49
C SER A 115 -13.02 -11.98 12.58
N PRO A 116 -11.70 -12.10 12.36
CA PRO A 116 -10.98 -11.19 11.46
C PRO A 116 -11.49 -11.30 10.02
N PHE A 117 -11.65 -10.16 9.35
CA PHE A 117 -11.81 -10.12 7.90
C PHE A 117 -10.47 -10.34 7.17
N ALA A 118 -9.36 -10.02 7.84
CA ALA A 118 -7.98 -10.23 7.36
C ALA A 118 -7.74 -9.65 5.96
N MET A 119 -8.30 -8.47 5.69
CA MET A 119 -8.32 -7.81 4.38
C MET A 119 -6.92 -7.68 3.79
N ILE A 120 -5.96 -7.27 4.59
CA ILE A 120 -4.58 -6.98 4.15
C ILE A 120 -3.82 -8.28 3.96
N ARG A 121 -3.91 -9.20 4.93
CA ARG A 121 -3.26 -10.51 4.82
C ARG A 121 -3.76 -11.29 3.61
N ARG A 122 -5.07 -11.28 3.35
CA ARG A 122 -5.67 -11.92 2.17
C ARG A 122 -5.22 -11.26 0.88
N ALA A 123 -5.25 -9.92 0.80
CA ALA A 123 -4.79 -9.20 -0.38
C ALA A 123 -3.31 -9.47 -0.70
N LEU A 124 -2.45 -9.54 0.33
CA LEU A 124 -1.03 -9.86 0.16
C LEU A 124 -0.81 -11.30 -0.32
N LEU A 125 -1.54 -12.28 0.23
CA LEU A 125 -1.45 -13.68 -0.20
C LEU A 125 -1.90 -13.86 -1.66
N GLU A 126 -2.95 -13.16 -2.08
CA GLU A 126 -3.43 -13.20 -3.46
C GLU A 126 -2.45 -12.56 -4.44
N GLN A 127 -1.68 -11.56 -4.02
CA GLN A 127 -0.72 -10.86 -4.87
C GLN A 127 0.58 -11.64 -5.12
N ILE A 128 0.88 -12.64 -4.29
CA ILE A 128 2.09 -13.48 -4.38
C ILE A 128 1.84 -14.76 -5.18
N ARG A 129 0.57 -15.15 -5.41
CA ARG A 129 0.19 -16.25 -6.31
C ARG A 129 0.21 -15.81 -7.76
#